data_AF-I7D0R1-F1
#
_entry.id   AF-I7D0R1-F1
#
_cell.length_a   1.000
_cell.length_b   1.000
_cell.length_c   1.000
_cell.angle_alpha   90.00
_cell.angle_beta   90.00
_cell.angle_gamma   90.00
#
_symmetry.space_group_name_H-M   'P 1'
#
loop_
_entity.id
_entity.type
_entity.pdbx_description
1 polymer ?
#
loop_
_entity_poly.entity_id
_entity_poly.type
_entity_poly.pdbx_seq_one_letter_code
_entity_poly.pdbx_strand_id
1 'polypeptide(L)'
;MNRRLALAALAVALLATLAGCSAFSGGISDEQLDQDGNYSELRDSDADVAIELEDGNLISDGEFQAVYDLNGSEELSLYRSTLFREEPLEINSVRYWYPNGTELTGSELEVEQGRSETTVQVPDENGTLAFAGDAGRKTFRLPAYVEGSYEVTVPEGHRTSNFLFGDVAPNGYEREVVDGRERLSWDDLDSTISLRYYLARDVPLFLGLIGVVVLLGGVGIGYYYWQVKQLEREREEFGLDIDTDDDSDGGPPGLL
;
A
#
# COMPACT_ATOMS: atom_id res chain seq x y z
N MET A 1 -46.44 6.57 39.07
CA MET A 1 -45.84 5.71 38.01
C MET A 1 -44.69 6.37 37.24
N ASN A 2 -44.18 7.55 37.64
CA ASN A 2 -43.33 8.36 36.75
C ASN A 2 -41.87 8.52 37.24
N ARG A 3 -41.52 8.00 38.42
CA ARG A 3 -40.14 8.14 38.97
C ARG A 3 -39.12 7.30 38.21
N ARG A 4 -39.51 6.11 37.73
CA ARG A 4 -38.64 5.25 36.91
C ARG A 4 -38.43 5.82 35.50
N LEU A 5 -39.47 6.43 34.92
CA LEU A 5 -39.37 7.14 33.65
C LEU A 5 -38.51 8.40 33.75
N ALA A 6 -38.63 9.16 34.84
CA ALA A 6 -37.80 10.34 35.08
C ALA A 6 -36.31 9.97 35.25
N LEU A 7 -36.01 8.87 35.97
CA LEU A 7 -34.64 8.39 36.12
C LEU A 7 -34.07 7.84 34.80
N ALA A 8 -34.88 7.16 33.99
CA ALA A 8 -34.46 6.69 32.68
C ALA A 8 -34.20 7.87 31.72
N ALA A 9 -35.06 8.89 31.72
CA ALA A 9 -34.86 10.09 30.91
C ALA A 9 -33.61 10.87 31.34
N LEU A 10 -33.34 10.95 32.65
CA LEU A 10 -32.13 11.59 33.17
C LEU A 10 -30.87 10.79 32.82
N ALA A 11 -30.92 9.46 32.89
CA ALA A 11 -29.81 8.60 32.47
C ALA A 11 -29.53 8.70 30.96
N VAL A 12 -30.57 8.77 30.12
CA VAL A 12 -30.42 8.97 28.66
C VAL A 12 -29.88 10.36 28.34
N ALA A 13 -30.34 11.41 29.03
CA ALA A 13 -29.81 12.76 28.86
C ALA A 13 -28.34 12.87 29.33
N LEU A 14 -27.99 12.15 30.39
CA LEU A 14 -26.62 12.09 30.91
C LEU A 14 -25.71 11.28 29.98
N LEU A 15 -26.20 10.18 29.39
CA LEU A 15 -25.50 9.45 28.32
C LEU A 15 -25.36 10.29 27.04
N ALA A 16 -26.37 11.08 26.68
CA ALA A 16 -26.32 11.97 25.51
C ALA A 16 -25.43 13.20 25.70
N THR A 17 -25.06 13.54 26.93
CA THR A 17 -24.09 14.62 27.24
C THR A 17 -22.67 14.09 27.43
N LEU A 18 -22.51 12.82 27.85
CA LEU A 18 -21.23 12.11 27.89
C LEU A 18 -20.82 11.53 26.54
N ALA A 19 -21.79 11.16 25.70
CA ALA A 19 -21.58 10.99 24.27
C ALA A 19 -21.44 12.39 23.69
N GLY A 20 -20.23 12.95 23.75
CA GLY A 20 -19.93 14.28 23.25
C GLY A 20 -20.56 14.52 21.88
N CYS A 21 -21.26 15.64 21.73
CA CYS A 21 -21.81 16.09 20.46
C CYS A 21 -20.73 16.41 19.39
N SER A 22 -19.45 16.14 19.65
CA SER A 22 -18.37 16.26 18.67
C SER A 22 -18.38 15.15 17.60
N ALA A 23 -19.16 14.09 17.79
CA ALA A 23 -19.24 12.98 16.82
C ALA A 23 -20.25 13.22 15.66
N PHE A 24 -20.90 14.38 15.58
CA PHE A 24 -21.98 14.62 14.59
C PHE A 24 -21.58 15.48 13.38
N SER A 25 -20.42 16.14 13.42
CA SER A 25 -19.73 16.63 12.22
C SER A 25 -18.69 15.58 11.84
N GLY A 26 -19.05 14.64 10.98
CA GLY A 26 -18.11 13.66 10.44
C GLY A 26 -17.14 14.29 9.44
N GLY A 27 -16.41 15.32 9.89
CA GLY A 27 -15.41 16.06 9.14
C GLY A 27 -14.10 16.14 9.92
N ILE A 28 -13.07 16.66 9.28
CA ILE A 28 -11.72 16.80 9.83
C ILE A 28 -11.73 17.91 10.90
N SER A 29 -11.12 17.68 12.06
CA SER A 29 -11.06 18.69 13.13
C SER A 29 -9.84 19.60 13.00
N ASP A 30 -9.95 20.84 13.49
CA ASP A 30 -8.86 21.81 13.50
C ASP A 30 -7.61 21.25 14.20
N GLU A 31 -7.77 20.47 15.27
CA GLU A 31 -6.62 19.85 15.97
C GLU A 31 -5.90 18.81 15.10
N GLN A 32 -6.63 18.09 14.26
CA GLN A 32 -6.05 17.15 13.30
C GLN A 32 -5.33 17.90 12.17
N LEU A 33 -5.91 19.00 11.69
CA LEU A 33 -5.31 19.85 10.68
C LEU A 33 -4.03 20.54 11.19
N ASP A 34 -4.00 20.96 12.45
CA ASP A 34 -2.88 21.67 13.05
C ASP A 34 -1.79 20.76 13.65
N GLN A 35 -1.96 19.44 13.56
CA GLN A 35 -0.97 18.47 14.03
C GLN A 35 0.44 18.79 13.49
N ASP A 36 1.46 18.47 14.29
CA ASP A 36 2.85 18.69 13.92
C ASP A 36 3.28 17.74 12.77
N GLY A 37 3.82 18.32 11.70
CA GLY A 37 4.40 17.60 10.55
C GLY A 37 5.78 18.16 10.17
N ASN A 38 6.65 17.35 9.59
CA ASN A 38 8.01 17.76 9.21
C ASN A 38 8.20 17.75 7.69
N TYR A 39 7.91 18.89 7.07
CA TYR A 39 7.97 19.06 5.61
C TYR A 39 9.27 19.70 5.11
N SER A 40 10.26 19.90 5.97
CA SER A 40 11.46 20.68 5.64
C SER A 40 12.24 20.07 4.47
N GLU A 41 12.52 18.77 4.52
CA GLU A 41 13.24 18.06 3.45
C GLU A 41 12.42 18.01 2.14
N LEU A 42 11.10 17.79 2.24
CA LEU A 42 10.22 17.75 1.08
C LEU A 42 10.11 19.10 0.37
N ARG A 43 10.10 20.21 1.11
CA ARG A 43 10.02 21.57 0.56
C ARG A 43 11.32 22.00 -0.13
N ASP A 44 12.45 21.41 0.23
CA ASP A 44 13.74 21.67 -0.42
C ASP A 44 13.91 20.83 -1.71
N SER A 45 12.91 20.02 -2.10
CA SER A 45 12.91 19.28 -3.35
C SER A 45 12.80 20.21 -4.57
N ASP A 46 13.43 19.82 -5.67
CA ASP A 46 13.35 20.51 -6.95
C ASP A 46 12.08 20.13 -7.76
N ALA A 47 11.32 19.12 -7.31
CA ALA A 47 10.09 18.68 -7.97
C ALA A 47 8.87 19.51 -7.54
N ASP A 48 7.90 19.67 -8.45
CA ASP A 48 6.65 20.40 -8.16
C ASP A 48 5.84 19.71 -7.05
N VAL A 49 5.92 18.37 -6.98
CA VAL A 49 5.31 17.59 -5.92
C VAL A 49 6.33 16.64 -5.32
N ALA A 50 6.54 16.74 -4.02
CA ALA A 50 7.41 15.85 -3.27
C ALA A 50 6.60 15.06 -2.25
N ILE A 51 6.73 13.73 -2.28
CA ILE A 51 6.00 12.81 -1.40
C ILE A 51 7.01 11.91 -0.68
N GLU A 52 6.90 11.85 0.63
CA GLU A 52 7.64 10.93 1.47
C GLU A 52 6.71 9.91 2.09
N LEU A 53 7.07 8.64 1.96
CA LEU A 53 6.37 7.53 2.60
C LEU A 53 7.08 7.10 3.88
N GLU A 54 6.29 6.87 4.91
CA GLU A 54 6.71 6.36 6.21
C GLU A 54 6.16 4.94 6.40
N ASP A 55 7.00 4.03 6.89
CA ASP A 55 6.60 2.63 7.08
C ASP A 55 5.66 2.49 8.26
N GLY A 56 4.58 1.75 8.04
CA GLY A 56 3.70 1.30 9.10
C GLY A 56 4.34 0.18 9.93
N ASN A 57 3.62 -0.27 10.95
CA ASN A 57 4.04 -1.45 11.72
C ASN A 57 3.16 -2.67 11.37
N LEU A 58 3.27 -3.77 12.13
CA LEU A 58 2.48 -4.98 11.85
C LEU A 58 0.96 -4.79 11.98
N ILE A 59 0.51 -3.80 12.75
CA ILE A 59 -0.89 -3.54 13.07
C ILE A 59 -1.40 -2.21 12.49
N SER A 60 -0.52 -1.24 12.27
CA SER A 60 -0.82 0.08 11.71
C SER A 60 -0.48 0.14 10.22
N ASP A 61 -1.28 0.87 9.47
CA ASP A 61 -0.96 1.28 8.10
C ASP A 61 0.23 2.29 8.11
N GLY A 62 0.87 2.47 6.95
CA GLY A 62 1.90 3.50 6.79
C GLY A 62 1.30 4.89 6.63
N GLU A 63 2.13 5.91 6.69
CA GLU A 63 1.74 7.30 6.50
C GLU A 63 2.51 7.90 5.33
N PHE A 64 2.00 8.98 4.76
CA PHE A 64 2.74 9.79 3.80
C PHE A 64 2.67 11.25 4.18
N GLN A 65 3.70 11.98 3.79
CA GLN A 65 3.78 13.43 3.83
C GLN A 65 3.96 13.92 2.40
N ALA A 66 3.24 14.95 2.00
CA ALA A 66 3.33 15.51 0.67
C ALA A 66 3.43 17.03 0.72
N VAL A 67 4.19 17.58 -0.22
CA VAL A 67 4.34 19.01 -0.48
C VAL A 67 4.03 19.25 -1.95
N TYR A 68 3.13 20.19 -2.23
CA TYR A 68 2.66 20.58 -3.55
C TYR A 68 2.99 22.04 -3.81
N ASP A 69 3.71 22.32 -4.89
CA ASP A 69 3.74 23.65 -5.51
C ASP A 69 2.47 23.82 -6.36
N LEU A 70 1.65 24.81 -6.01
CA LEU A 70 0.31 24.95 -6.57
C LEU A 70 0.31 25.61 -7.96
N ASN A 71 1.39 26.30 -8.35
CA ASN A 71 1.62 26.81 -9.71
C ASN A 71 0.37 27.41 -10.42
N GLY A 72 -0.45 28.19 -9.71
CA GLY A 72 -1.68 28.78 -10.26
C GLY A 72 -2.98 28.10 -9.84
N SER A 73 -2.95 27.23 -8.84
CA SER A 73 -4.12 26.53 -8.30
C SER A 73 -4.54 27.11 -6.94
N GLU A 74 -5.72 27.72 -6.86
CA GLU A 74 -6.28 28.28 -5.62
C GLU A 74 -7.06 27.23 -4.79
N GLU A 75 -7.40 26.09 -5.39
CA GLU A 75 -8.21 25.05 -4.79
C GLU A 75 -7.65 23.67 -5.16
N LEU A 76 -7.50 22.79 -4.16
CA LEU A 76 -7.04 21.42 -4.36
C LEU A 76 -8.10 20.42 -3.89
N SER A 77 -8.54 19.57 -4.82
CA SER A 77 -9.51 18.49 -4.58
C SER A 77 -8.80 17.16 -4.31
N LEU A 78 -8.75 16.78 -3.03
CA LEU A 78 -8.00 15.61 -2.56
C LEU A 78 -8.91 14.39 -2.40
N TYR A 79 -8.63 13.31 -3.13
CA TYR A 79 -9.47 12.12 -3.12
C TYR A 79 -8.68 10.84 -3.39
N ARG A 80 -9.24 9.70 -2.97
CA ARG A 80 -8.73 8.37 -3.31
C ARG A 80 -9.69 7.65 -4.21
N SER A 81 -9.17 7.10 -5.30
CA SER A 81 -9.94 6.24 -6.19
C SER A 81 -9.94 4.80 -5.67
N THR A 82 -11.12 4.30 -5.29
CA THR A 82 -11.37 2.87 -5.07
C THR A 82 -11.96 2.21 -6.31
N LEU A 83 -12.17 0.90 -6.26
CA LEU A 83 -12.80 0.15 -7.35
C LEU A 83 -14.23 0.62 -7.67
N PHE A 84 -14.93 1.25 -6.74
CA PHE A 84 -16.36 1.53 -6.86
C PHE A 84 -16.73 3.00 -6.74
N ARG A 85 -15.83 3.85 -6.20
CA ARG A 85 -16.08 5.28 -5.95
C ARG A 85 -14.82 6.02 -5.55
N GLU A 86 -14.91 7.34 -5.63
CA GLU A 86 -13.98 8.26 -4.98
C GLU A 86 -14.39 8.42 -3.52
N GLU A 87 -13.37 8.49 -2.65
CA GLU A 87 -13.51 8.74 -1.23
C GLU A 87 -12.66 9.96 -0.85
N PRO A 88 -13.15 10.81 0.07
CA PRO A 88 -12.40 11.98 0.51
C PRO A 88 -11.07 11.54 1.12
N LEU A 89 -10.00 12.26 0.78
CA LEU A 89 -8.70 12.00 1.39
C LEU A 89 -8.71 12.50 2.83
N GLU A 90 -8.53 11.60 3.79
CA GLU A 90 -8.29 11.99 5.17
C GLU A 90 -6.88 12.60 5.28
N ILE A 91 -6.84 13.91 5.54
CA ILE A 91 -5.61 14.68 5.71
C ILE A 91 -5.43 15.13 7.16
N ASN A 92 -4.17 15.34 7.53
CA ASN A 92 -3.76 15.92 8.80
C ASN A 92 -2.48 16.75 8.61
N SER A 93 -2.06 17.45 9.65
CA SER A 93 -0.79 18.20 9.69
C SER A 93 -0.64 19.21 8.54
N VAL A 94 -1.74 19.84 8.13
CA VAL A 94 -1.78 20.74 6.98
C VAL A 94 -0.98 22.00 7.26
N ARG A 95 -0.16 22.41 6.30
CA ARG A 95 0.63 23.63 6.31
C ARG A 95 0.58 24.30 4.95
N TYR A 96 0.53 25.62 4.93
CA TYR A 96 0.64 26.38 3.70
C TYR A 96 1.70 27.46 3.87
N TRP A 97 2.58 27.62 2.87
CA TRP A 97 3.55 28.70 2.83
C TRP A 97 3.26 29.61 1.64
N TYR A 98 3.13 30.91 1.92
CA TYR A 98 3.13 31.92 0.90
C TYR A 98 4.49 31.98 0.18
N PRO A 99 4.56 32.54 -1.04
CA PRO A 99 5.82 32.80 -1.73
C PRO A 99 6.83 33.65 -0.93
N ASN A 100 6.32 34.45 0.01
CA ASN A 100 7.14 35.28 0.90
C ASN A 100 7.70 34.53 2.13
N GLY A 101 7.34 33.26 2.31
CA GLY A 101 7.76 32.39 3.42
C GLY A 101 6.86 32.45 4.66
N THR A 102 5.76 33.20 4.64
CA THR A 102 4.79 33.21 5.75
C THR A 102 4.05 31.87 5.79
N GLU A 103 3.93 31.27 6.97
CA GLU A 103 3.26 29.98 7.18
C GLU A 103 1.85 30.19 7.73
N LEU A 104 0.91 29.37 7.28
CA LEU A 104 -0.42 29.17 7.86
C LEU A 104 -0.58 27.71 8.26
N THR A 105 -1.28 27.47 9.36
CA THR A 105 -1.69 26.12 9.76
C THR A 105 -3.03 25.74 9.12
N GLY A 106 -3.40 24.47 9.20
CA GLY A 106 -4.61 23.97 8.55
C GLY A 106 -5.91 24.57 9.08
N SER A 107 -5.99 24.92 10.36
CA SER A 107 -7.15 25.62 10.93
C SER A 107 -7.31 27.08 10.47
N GLU A 108 -6.26 27.66 9.90
CA GLU A 108 -6.28 28.99 9.29
C GLU A 108 -6.71 28.94 7.81
N LEU A 109 -6.82 27.75 7.22
CA LEU A 109 -7.25 27.51 5.85
C LEU A 109 -8.72 27.06 5.80
N GLU A 110 -9.35 27.23 4.64
CA GLU A 110 -10.69 26.70 4.40
C GLU A 110 -10.57 25.27 3.88
N VAL A 111 -10.74 24.30 4.79
CA VAL A 111 -10.70 22.86 4.50
C VAL A 111 -12.10 22.27 4.68
N GLU A 112 -12.67 21.73 3.60
CA GLU A 112 -13.99 21.08 3.63
C GLU A 112 -13.88 19.61 3.25
N GLN A 113 -14.29 18.71 4.14
CA GLN A 113 -14.40 17.28 3.83
C GLN A 113 -15.80 16.97 3.30
N GLY A 114 -15.87 16.69 2.00
CA GLY A 114 -17.07 16.25 1.32
C GLY A 114 -17.29 14.74 1.39
N ARG A 115 -18.13 14.23 0.49
CA ARG A 115 -18.45 12.79 0.40
C ARG A 115 -17.53 11.99 -0.52
N SER A 116 -16.86 12.66 -1.44
CA SER A 116 -16.01 12.07 -2.49
C SER A 116 -14.60 12.65 -2.49
N GLU A 117 -14.42 13.84 -1.93
CA GLU A 117 -13.16 14.60 -1.93
C GLU A 117 -13.08 15.48 -0.68
N THR A 118 -11.86 15.84 -0.32
CA THR A 118 -11.54 16.89 0.65
C THR A 118 -10.97 18.06 -0.10
N THR A 119 -11.63 19.21 -0.02
CA THR A 119 -11.24 20.43 -0.72
C THR A 119 -10.44 21.31 0.22
N VAL A 120 -9.29 21.80 -0.25
CA VAL A 120 -8.46 22.79 0.44
C VAL A 120 -8.39 24.04 -0.42
N GLN A 121 -8.94 25.15 0.07
CA GLN A 121 -8.81 26.45 -0.56
C GLN A 121 -7.63 27.21 0.04
N VAL A 122 -6.76 27.73 -0.82
CA VAL A 122 -5.57 28.48 -0.43
C VAL A 122 -5.72 29.97 -0.73
N PRO A 123 -5.05 30.85 0.04
CA PRO A 123 -5.19 32.29 -0.13
C PRO A 123 -4.39 32.87 -1.32
N ASP A 124 -3.40 32.15 -1.85
CA ASP A 124 -2.59 32.56 -3.01
C ASP A 124 -2.19 31.31 -3.82
N GLU A 125 -2.43 31.38 -5.13
CA GLU A 125 -2.24 30.31 -6.10
C GLU A 125 -0.77 29.92 -6.35
N ASN A 126 0.19 30.74 -5.92
CA ASN A 126 1.63 30.51 -6.10
C ASN A 126 2.32 30.00 -4.83
N GLY A 127 1.56 29.65 -3.80
CA GLY A 127 2.10 29.11 -2.55
C GLY A 127 2.36 27.61 -2.61
N THR A 128 2.89 27.10 -1.51
CA THR A 128 3.19 25.68 -1.31
C THR A 128 2.25 25.10 -0.26
N LEU A 129 1.53 24.04 -0.59
CA LEU A 129 0.64 23.33 0.32
C LEU A 129 1.26 22.00 0.74
N ALA A 130 1.28 21.71 2.03
CA ALA A 130 1.69 20.42 2.56
C ALA A 130 0.62 19.81 3.46
N PHE A 131 0.57 18.49 3.44
CA PHE A 131 -0.31 17.71 4.30
C PHE A 131 0.22 16.29 4.45
N ALA A 132 -0.29 15.58 5.45
CA ALA A 132 -0.03 14.16 5.66
C ALA A 132 -1.32 13.36 5.60
N GLY A 133 -1.20 12.05 5.40
CA GLY A 133 -2.32 11.11 5.42
C GLY A 133 -1.87 9.66 5.42
N ASP A 134 -2.82 8.74 5.35
CA ASP A 134 -2.55 7.30 5.35
C ASP A 134 -1.91 6.83 4.04
N ALA A 135 -0.76 6.13 4.02
CA ALA A 135 -0.24 5.54 2.78
C ALA A 135 -0.87 4.17 2.48
N GLY A 136 -1.35 3.46 3.51
CA GLY A 136 -1.74 2.05 3.46
C GLY A 136 -0.58 1.11 3.80
N ARG A 137 -0.81 -0.21 3.74
CA ARG A 137 0.21 -1.22 4.10
C ARG A 137 1.07 -1.62 2.91
N LYS A 138 2.31 -1.13 2.85
CA LYS A 138 3.30 -1.52 1.82
C LYS A 138 2.84 -1.24 0.39
N THR A 139 1.81 -0.41 0.28
CA THR A 139 1.22 0.08 -0.95
C THR A 139 1.02 1.56 -0.78
N PHE A 140 0.94 2.30 -1.86
CA PHE A 140 0.60 3.71 -1.86
C PHE A 140 -0.15 4.02 -3.15
N ARG A 141 -1.21 4.82 -3.06
CA ARG A 141 -1.96 5.24 -4.24
C ARG A 141 -2.53 6.64 -4.06
N LEU A 142 -2.12 7.56 -4.94
CA LEU A 142 -2.66 8.91 -5.01
C LEU A 142 -2.79 9.36 -6.47
N PRO A 143 -3.90 10.01 -6.85
CA PRO A 143 -3.99 10.76 -8.10
C PRO A 143 -2.93 11.87 -8.18
N ALA A 144 -2.51 12.21 -9.40
CA ALA A 144 -1.81 13.47 -9.64
C ALA A 144 -2.84 14.61 -9.56
N TYR A 145 -2.80 15.41 -8.50
CA TYR A 145 -3.76 16.51 -8.30
C TYR A 145 -3.35 17.79 -9.03
N VAL A 146 -2.05 17.97 -9.23
CA VAL A 146 -1.45 19.03 -10.04
C VAL A 146 -0.60 18.39 -11.13
N GLU A 147 -0.58 19.01 -12.31
CA GLU A 147 0.30 18.61 -13.41
C GLU A 147 1.72 19.12 -13.11
N GLY A 148 2.73 18.28 -13.35
CA GLY A 148 4.13 18.66 -13.14
C GLY A 148 5.02 17.47 -12.79
N SER A 149 6.20 17.78 -12.26
CA SER A 149 7.18 16.79 -11.82
C SER A 149 6.84 16.24 -10.43
N TYR A 150 7.03 14.93 -10.26
CA TYR A 150 6.74 14.24 -9.01
C TYR A 150 7.97 13.49 -8.50
N GLU A 151 8.26 13.63 -7.22
CA GLU A 151 9.25 12.84 -6.51
C GLU A 151 8.57 12.04 -5.39
N VAL A 152 8.78 10.72 -5.36
CA VAL A 152 8.31 9.86 -4.27
C VAL A 152 9.47 9.13 -3.62
N THR A 153 9.67 9.38 -2.33
CA THR A 153 10.67 8.70 -1.50
C THR A 153 10.01 7.59 -0.69
N VAL A 154 10.43 6.34 -0.90
CA VAL A 154 9.91 5.18 -0.14
C VAL A 154 10.60 5.06 1.23
N PRO A 155 10.00 4.30 2.19
CA PRO A 155 10.57 4.19 3.52
C PRO A 155 11.97 3.54 3.51
N GLU A 156 12.75 3.79 4.55
CA GLU A 156 14.12 3.26 4.66
C GLU A 156 14.15 1.73 4.52
N GLY A 157 15.13 1.21 3.78
CA GLY A 157 15.30 -0.23 3.55
C GLY A 157 14.22 -0.89 2.67
N HIS A 158 13.22 -0.13 2.22
CA HIS A 158 12.20 -0.61 1.29
C HIS A 158 12.58 -0.35 -0.17
N ARG A 159 12.10 -1.20 -1.07
CA ARG A 159 12.38 -1.13 -2.51
C ARG A 159 11.13 -1.48 -3.31
N THR A 160 11.10 -1.06 -4.57
CA THR A 160 10.01 -1.32 -5.53
C THR A 160 10.45 -2.16 -6.74
N SER A 161 11.74 -2.47 -6.84
CA SER A 161 12.37 -3.05 -8.04
C SER A 161 12.17 -4.55 -8.29
N ASN A 162 11.66 -5.32 -7.31
CA ASN A 162 11.50 -6.77 -7.46
C ASN A 162 10.19 -7.11 -8.16
N PHE A 163 10.23 -7.93 -9.20
CA PHE A 163 9.05 -8.26 -10.01
C PHE A 163 7.92 -9.00 -9.27
N LEU A 164 8.19 -9.68 -8.15
CA LEU A 164 7.18 -10.40 -7.37
C LEU A 164 6.56 -9.54 -6.26
N PHE A 165 7.37 -8.66 -5.67
CA PHE A 165 7.03 -7.96 -4.43
C PHE A 165 6.88 -6.45 -4.60
N GLY A 166 7.39 -5.90 -5.69
CA GLY A 166 7.31 -4.49 -6.04
C GLY A 166 6.43 -4.26 -7.25
N ASP A 167 5.89 -3.05 -7.36
CA ASP A 167 5.17 -2.57 -8.53
C ASP A 167 5.20 -1.03 -8.51
N VAL A 168 5.37 -0.42 -9.67
CA VAL A 168 5.34 1.04 -9.82
C VAL A 168 4.56 1.36 -11.09
N ALA A 169 3.50 2.15 -10.93
CA ALA A 169 2.75 2.72 -12.02
C ALA A 169 2.48 4.21 -11.73
N PRO A 170 2.48 5.07 -12.76
CA PRO A 170 2.81 4.77 -14.16
C PRO A 170 4.31 4.51 -14.39
N ASN A 171 4.65 4.00 -15.57
CA ASN A 171 6.05 3.87 -16.00
C ASN A 171 6.65 5.24 -16.36
N GLY A 172 7.92 5.28 -16.74
CA GLY A 172 8.59 6.52 -17.17
C GLY A 172 9.25 7.30 -16.03
N TYR A 173 9.51 6.63 -14.91
CA TYR A 173 10.23 7.20 -13.78
C TYR A 173 11.73 6.90 -13.84
N GLU A 174 12.56 7.79 -13.30
CA GLU A 174 13.89 7.42 -12.84
C GLU A 174 13.84 6.86 -11.42
N ARG A 175 14.81 6.01 -11.11
CA ARG A 175 14.97 5.42 -9.79
C ARG A 175 16.39 5.66 -9.30
N GLU A 176 16.50 6.24 -8.12
CA GLU A 176 17.76 6.41 -7.41
C GLU A 176 17.65 5.89 -5.97
N VAL A 177 18.79 5.57 -5.35
CA VAL A 177 18.85 5.24 -3.92
C VAL A 177 19.80 6.20 -3.25
N VAL A 178 19.26 7.06 -2.40
CA VAL A 178 20.00 8.08 -1.65
C VAL A 178 19.79 7.79 -0.16
N ASP A 179 20.88 7.74 0.60
CA ASP A 179 20.86 7.47 2.06
C ASP A 179 20.04 6.23 2.47
N GLY A 180 20.05 5.20 1.62
CA GLY A 180 19.35 3.94 1.89
C GLY A 180 17.84 3.95 1.60
N ARG A 181 17.28 5.10 1.23
CA ARG A 181 15.89 5.28 0.77
C ARG A 181 15.87 5.27 -0.76
N GLU A 182 14.87 4.62 -1.34
CA GLU A 182 14.70 4.64 -2.79
C GLU A 182 13.80 5.82 -3.16
N ARG A 183 14.18 6.53 -4.22
CA ARG A 183 13.51 7.71 -4.74
C ARG A 183 13.10 7.44 -6.18
N LEU A 184 11.85 7.77 -6.47
CA LEU A 184 11.25 7.64 -7.79
C LEU A 184 10.91 9.04 -8.28
N SER A 185 11.39 9.43 -9.45
CA SER A 185 11.13 10.75 -10.05
C SER A 185 10.41 10.60 -11.37
N TRP A 186 9.45 11.48 -11.64
CA TRP A 186 8.79 11.66 -12.91
C TRP A 186 8.93 13.13 -13.32
N ASP A 187 9.36 13.39 -14.55
CA ASP A 187 9.46 14.75 -15.09
C ASP A 187 8.08 15.42 -15.28
N ASP A 188 7.07 14.62 -15.63
CA ASP A 188 5.71 15.08 -15.91
C ASP A 188 4.74 13.94 -15.59
N LEU A 189 3.72 14.22 -14.78
CA LEU A 189 2.75 13.24 -14.31
C LEU A 189 1.33 13.79 -14.30
N ASP A 190 0.44 13.10 -15.00
CA ASP A 190 -0.99 13.42 -15.14
C ASP A 190 -1.92 12.29 -14.65
N SER A 191 -1.35 11.21 -14.13
CA SER A 191 -2.06 9.97 -13.81
C SER A 191 -1.81 9.48 -12.40
N THR A 192 -2.64 8.54 -11.94
CA THR A 192 -2.56 8.01 -10.57
C THR A 192 -1.26 7.26 -10.33
N ILE A 193 -0.52 7.68 -9.31
CA ILE A 193 0.62 6.97 -8.76
C ILE A 193 0.08 5.75 -8.00
N SER A 194 0.63 4.58 -8.29
CA SER A 194 0.37 3.34 -7.57
C SER A 194 1.70 2.64 -7.33
N LEU A 195 2.09 2.54 -6.06
CA LEU A 195 3.32 1.90 -5.63
C LEU A 195 3.00 0.68 -4.77
N ARG A 196 3.79 -0.36 -4.94
CA ARG A 196 3.92 -1.47 -4.01
C ARG A 196 5.39 -1.64 -3.69
N TYR A 197 5.72 -1.64 -2.41
CA TYR A 197 7.09 -1.69 -1.94
C TYR A 197 7.28 -2.83 -0.92
N TYR A 198 8.51 -3.30 -0.79
CA TYR A 198 8.85 -4.42 0.08
C TYR A 198 10.13 -4.14 0.84
N LEU A 199 10.25 -4.71 2.05
CA LEU A 199 11.48 -4.61 2.83
C LEU A 199 12.56 -5.47 2.16
N ALA A 200 13.64 -4.85 1.69
CA ALA A 200 14.66 -5.53 0.88
C ALA A 200 15.30 -6.72 1.61
N ARG A 201 15.39 -6.63 2.94
CA ARG A 201 15.96 -7.68 3.81
C ARG A 201 15.11 -8.96 3.86
N ASP A 202 13.81 -8.89 3.55
CA ASP A 202 12.92 -10.05 3.63
C ASP A 202 13.07 -10.98 2.43
N VAL A 203 13.53 -10.45 1.28
CA VAL A 203 13.72 -11.23 0.05
C VAL A 203 14.72 -12.38 0.22
N PRO A 204 15.95 -12.18 0.73
CA PRO A 204 16.88 -13.28 0.93
C PRO A 204 16.40 -14.28 1.99
N LEU A 205 15.62 -13.86 2.99
CA LEU A 205 15.02 -14.77 3.98
C LEU A 205 14.01 -15.70 3.31
N PHE A 206 13.16 -15.15 2.46
CA PHE A 206 12.17 -15.93 1.70
C PHE A 206 12.84 -16.90 0.72
N LEU A 207 13.84 -16.43 -0.04
CA LEU A 207 14.61 -17.28 -0.96
C LEU A 207 15.37 -18.37 -0.21
N GLY A 208 15.92 -18.06 0.97
CA GLY A 208 16.57 -19.03 1.84
C GLY A 208 15.60 -20.14 2.29
N LEU A 209 14.40 -19.77 2.71
CA LEU A 209 13.35 -20.73 3.08
C LEU A 209 12.95 -21.62 1.91
N ILE A 210 12.70 -21.05 0.73
CA ILE A 210 12.41 -21.81 -0.48
C ILE A 210 13.57 -22.78 -0.78
N GLY A 211 14.81 -22.31 -0.68
CA GLY A 211 16.00 -23.15 -0.88
C GLY A 211 16.01 -24.37 0.04
N VAL A 212 15.67 -24.19 1.32
CA VAL A 212 15.58 -25.30 2.29
C VAL A 212 14.45 -26.27 1.91
N VAL A 213 13.27 -25.77 1.57
CA VAL A 213 12.11 -26.62 1.19
C VAL A 213 12.42 -27.43 -0.08
N VAL A 214 12.99 -26.79 -1.10
CA VAL A 214 13.39 -27.44 -2.36
C VAL A 214 14.46 -28.50 -2.11
N LEU A 215 15.44 -28.23 -1.24
CA LEU A 215 16.47 -29.20 -0.88
C LEU A 215 15.87 -30.43 -0.21
N LEU A 216 15.05 -30.24 0.82
CA LEU A 216 14.41 -31.34 1.54
C LEU A 216 13.48 -32.15 0.63
N GLY A 217 12.68 -31.47 -0.20
CA GLY A 217 11.82 -32.11 -1.19
C GLY A 217 12.61 -32.90 -2.23
N GLY A 218 13.71 -32.33 -2.74
CA GLY A 218 14.61 -32.98 -3.69
C GLY A 218 15.29 -34.22 -3.11
N VAL A 219 15.74 -34.16 -1.85
CA VAL A 219 16.29 -35.33 -1.14
C VAL A 219 15.22 -36.42 -0.99
N GLY A 220 14.00 -36.05 -0.61
CA GLY A 220 12.88 -36.99 -0.50
C GLY A 220 12.56 -37.68 -1.83
N ILE A 221 12.37 -36.89 -2.91
CA ILE A 221 12.11 -37.41 -4.26
C ILE A 221 13.26 -38.33 -4.71
N GLY A 222 14.51 -37.93 -4.49
CA GLY A 222 15.68 -38.74 -4.79
C GLY A 222 15.65 -40.08 -4.05
N TYR A 223 15.37 -40.07 -2.75
CA TYR A 223 15.26 -41.29 -1.95
C TYR A 223 14.17 -42.24 -2.48
N TYR A 224 12.98 -41.72 -2.77
CA TYR A 224 11.89 -42.53 -3.35
C TYR A 224 12.25 -43.08 -4.73
N TYR A 225 12.91 -42.30 -5.58
CA TYR A 225 13.36 -42.76 -6.89
C TYR A 225 14.32 -43.95 -6.79
N TRP A 226 15.28 -43.87 -5.85
CA TRP A 226 16.20 -44.99 -5.59
C TRP A 226 15.46 -46.23 -5.08
N GLN A 227 14.47 -46.07 -4.21
CA GLN A 227 13.68 -47.17 -3.68
C GLN A 227 12.85 -47.86 -4.78
N VAL A 228 12.18 -47.10 -5.65
CA VAL A 228 11.42 -47.65 -6.78
C VAL A 228 12.33 -48.43 -7.72
N LYS A 229 13.50 -47.88 -8.07
CA LYS A 229 14.47 -48.55 -8.95
C LYS A 229 15.03 -49.84 -8.35
N GLN A 230 15.15 -49.92 -7.03
CA GLN A 230 15.59 -51.13 -6.36
C GLN A 230 14.51 -52.23 -6.38
N LEU A 231 13.24 -51.84 -6.17
CA LEU A 231 12.09 -52.74 -6.32
C LEU A 231 11.91 -53.25 -7.75
N GLU A 232 12.21 -52.42 -8.75
CA GLU A 232 12.16 -52.79 -10.17
C GLU A 232 13.21 -53.85 -10.52
N ARG A 233 14.46 -53.67 -10.09
CA ARG A 233 15.52 -54.68 -10.27
C ARG A 233 15.23 -55.99 -9.57
N GLU A 234 14.65 -55.92 -8.38
CA GLU A 234 14.27 -57.11 -7.62
C GLU A 234 13.15 -57.89 -8.34
N ARG A 235 12.22 -57.20 -9.02
CA ARG A 235 11.24 -57.86 -9.92
C ARG A 235 11.88 -58.51 -11.15
N GLU A 236 12.84 -57.86 -11.78
CA GLU A 236 13.59 -58.42 -12.91
C GLU A 236 14.32 -59.72 -12.49
N GLU A 237 14.92 -59.73 -11.30
CA GLU A 237 15.68 -60.88 -10.78
C GLU A 237 14.77 -62.05 -10.34
N PHE A 238 13.55 -61.75 -9.86
CA PHE A 238 12.55 -62.77 -9.54
C PHE A 238 11.75 -63.26 -10.76
N GLY A 239 12.11 -62.84 -11.98
CA GLY A 239 11.52 -63.37 -13.23
C GLY A 239 10.04 -63.04 -13.39
N LEU A 240 9.62 -61.87 -12.88
CA LEU A 240 8.23 -61.41 -12.87
C LEU A 240 8.03 -60.25 -13.84
N ASP A 241 8.77 -60.26 -14.95
CA ASP A 241 8.40 -59.56 -16.16
C ASP A 241 7.61 -60.57 -17.01
N ILE A 242 6.29 -60.63 -16.80
CA ILE A 242 5.40 -61.31 -17.72
C ILE A 242 5.29 -60.37 -18.90
N ASP A 243 6.05 -60.66 -19.96
CA ASP A 243 5.80 -60.13 -21.30
C ASP A 243 4.29 -60.25 -21.57
N THR A 244 3.56 -59.14 -21.45
CA THR A 244 2.14 -59.06 -21.83
C THR A 244 2.03 -58.55 -23.25
N ASP A 245 2.98 -58.98 -24.09
CA ASP A 245 3.00 -58.80 -25.53
C ASP A 245 3.17 -60.19 -26.17
N ASP A 246 2.09 -60.98 -26.17
CA ASP A 246 1.89 -61.99 -27.21
C ASP A 246 0.48 -61.85 -27.77
N ASP A 247 0.39 -61.12 -28.88
CA ASP A 247 -0.78 -61.09 -29.75
C ASP A 247 -0.94 -62.47 -30.42
N SER A 248 -2.11 -63.08 -30.20
CA SER A 248 -2.86 -63.94 -31.14
C SER A 248 -2.53 -65.44 -31.30
N ASP A 249 -3.64 -66.19 -31.45
CA ASP A 249 -3.82 -67.54 -32.02
C ASP A 249 -3.55 -68.79 -31.17
N GLY A 250 -4.56 -69.19 -30.40
CA GLY A 250 -4.68 -70.52 -29.81
C GLY A 250 -6.08 -70.83 -29.31
N GLY A 251 -7.11 -70.64 -30.15
CA GLY A 251 -8.49 -71.05 -29.82
C GLY A 251 -8.55 -72.53 -29.43
N PRO A 252 -9.37 -72.92 -28.43
CA PRO A 252 -9.41 -74.29 -27.95
C PRO A 252 -9.82 -75.25 -29.08
N PRO A 253 -9.07 -76.35 -29.32
CA PRO A 253 -9.49 -77.33 -30.30
C PRO A 253 -10.80 -77.97 -29.81
N GLY A 254 -11.84 -77.82 -30.62
CA GLY A 254 -13.09 -78.54 -30.42
C GLY A 254 -12.81 -80.04 -30.40
N LEU A 255 -13.38 -80.73 -29.42
CA LEU A 255 -13.63 -82.16 -29.47
C LEU A 255 -15.13 -82.37 -29.55
N LEU A 256 -15.49 -83.03 -30.65
CA LEU A 256 -16.68 -83.83 -30.93
C LEU A 256 -17.59 -84.15 -29.73
#